data_AF-A0A0D2ITU9-F1
#
_entry.id   AF-A0A0D2ITU9-F1
#
_cell.length_a   1.000
_cell.length_b   1.000
_cell.length_c   1.000
_cell.angle_alpha   90.00
_cell.angle_beta   90.00
_cell.angle_gamma   90.00
#
_symmetry.space_group_name_H-M   'P 1'
#
loop_
_entity.id
_entity.type
_entity.pdbx_description
1 polymer ?
#
loop_
_entity_poly.entity_id
_entity_poly.type
_entity_poly.pdbx_seq_one_letter_code
_entity_poly.pdbx_strand_id
1 'polypeptide(L)'
;MGWFWGGRNSQNDPAKSLDDDLKQFLKDQQPRPYVPAELPKPSEQQSLKTPEQAIPDTNKSFEDRDLPKESLFQDGRYKHIWKTYVPQDEIMTATTTPVERVLSAKKDRRQTIHKAALENCAFEEELQQACFKSGDWAQKIRGRMTMCHEETKAFNRCYTLQAKFLQALGYMTSATSSNEDEEKIQMHADKLYHRMMDYEAAVEEAKRNNQPIPPLSSLFNPKRPAPTLEQMALPKAMEEKMKKPLHEYPPHERELVAKAALQEAKLSDLHAEDLFTYTVTMNEDRKNRQAWLTKTFGEAIGKFLIPDPPKDPSVKPYSIKQLERDIWREDEPETQSQKPNQGTSGPKKKKKTGIEKESRDHS
;
A
#
# COMPACT_ATOMS: atom_id res chain seq x y z
N MET A 1 36.13 24.47 11.14
CA MET A 1 35.24 25.06 12.16
C MET A 1 34.74 23.96 13.08
N GLY A 2 35.59 23.47 13.98
CA GLY A 2 35.23 22.46 14.98
C GLY A 2 34.98 23.15 16.31
N TRP A 3 33.72 23.19 16.74
CA TRP A 3 33.30 23.82 17.99
C TRP A 3 33.78 22.98 19.18
N PHE A 4 34.67 23.58 19.97
CA PHE A 4 35.34 23.00 21.13
C PHE A 4 34.50 23.20 22.40
N TRP A 5 33.54 22.30 22.70
CA TRP A 5 32.92 22.12 24.04
C TRP A 5 32.27 20.72 24.08
N GLY A 6 32.51 19.82 25.03
CA GLY A 6 33.33 19.82 26.23
C GLY A 6 33.25 18.42 26.83
N GLY A 7 34.40 17.79 27.01
CA GLY A 7 34.55 16.50 27.69
C GLY A 7 34.42 16.63 29.20
N ARG A 8 34.02 15.52 29.83
CA ARG A 8 33.94 15.33 31.29
C ARG A 8 35.26 15.70 31.96
N ASN A 9 35.23 16.66 32.89
CA ASN A 9 35.99 16.68 34.16
C ASN A 9 35.59 17.89 35.02
N SER A 10 34.97 17.64 36.16
CA SER A 10 34.46 18.61 37.14
C SER A 10 35.54 19.21 38.04
N GLN A 11 36.70 19.58 37.49
CA GLN A 11 37.83 20.10 38.28
C GLN A 11 38.37 21.46 37.85
N ASN A 12 37.92 22.03 36.73
CA ASN A 12 38.25 23.42 36.37
C ASN A 12 37.01 24.10 35.78
N ASP A 13 36.18 24.66 36.65
CA ASP A 13 35.04 25.48 36.24
C ASP A 13 35.53 26.92 36.01
N PRO A 14 35.62 27.40 34.75
CA PRO A 14 36.09 28.76 34.44
C PRO A 14 35.14 29.85 34.96
N ALA A 15 33.96 29.48 35.46
CA ALA A 15 33.04 30.41 36.11
C ALA A 15 33.54 30.93 37.48
N LYS A 16 34.53 30.26 38.10
CA LYS A 16 35.08 30.69 39.40
C LYS A 16 35.98 31.94 39.28
N SER A 17 36.65 32.12 38.14
CA SER A 17 37.56 33.24 37.88
C SER A 17 36.90 34.49 37.28
N LEU A 18 35.57 34.57 37.28
CA LEU A 18 34.85 35.76 36.83
C LEU A 18 34.77 36.80 37.95
N ASP A 19 34.93 38.08 37.62
CA ASP A 19 34.72 39.19 38.56
C ASP A 19 33.29 39.15 39.13
N ASP A 20 33.14 39.52 40.40
CA ASP A 20 31.87 39.36 41.13
C ASP A 20 30.70 40.14 40.48
N ASP A 21 30.99 41.29 39.87
CA ASP A 21 30.03 42.09 39.10
C ASP A 21 29.50 41.35 37.87
N LEU A 22 30.38 40.59 37.20
CA LEU A 22 30.03 39.81 36.00
C LEU A 22 29.26 38.54 36.38
N LYS A 23 29.58 37.93 37.52
CA LYS A 23 28.78 36.83 38.10
C LYS A 23 27.37 37.28 38.44
N GLN A 24 27.23 38.51 38.93
CA GLN A 24 25.94 39.09 39.29
C GLN A 24 25.10 39.38 38.03
N PHE A 25 25.73 39.98 37.01
CA PHE A 25 25.07 40.20 35.71
C PHE A 25 24.62 38.89 35.05
N LEU A 26 25.45 37.84 35.07
CA LEU A 26 25.09 36.53 34.51
C LEU A 26 23.95 35.85 35.28
N LYS A 27 23.88 36.03 36.60
CA LYS A 27 22.75 35.54 37.40
C LYS A 27 21.45 36.30 37.08
N ASP A 28 21.53 37.61 36.86
CA ASP A 28 20.36 38.42 36.53
C ASP A 28 19.84 38.17 35.10
N GLN A 29 20.72 37.79 34.18
CA GLN A 29 20.36 37.48 32.79
C GLN A 29 20.00 36.01 32.56
N GLN A 30 20.11 35.14 33.58
CA GLN A 30 19.70 33.75 33.42
C GLN A 30 18.17 33.65 33.27
N PRO A 31 17.66 32.94 32.25
CA PRO A 31 16.23 32.76 32.08
C PRO A 31 15.67 32.05 33.32
N ARG A 32 14.50 32.52 33.78
CA ARG A 32 13.83 31.89 34.92
C ARG A 32 13.62 30.40 34.62
N PRO A 33 13.89 29.50 35.58
CA PRO A 33 13.73 28.06 35.37
C PRO A 33 12.29 27.76 34.95
N TYR A 34 12.16 27.03 33.84
CA TYR A 34 10.88 26.59 33.31
C TYR A 34 10.16 25.74 34.36
N VAL A 35 8.96 26.19 34.76
CA VAL A 35 8.04 25.40 35.60
C VAL A 35 7.06 24.73 34.64
N PRO A 36 7.09 23.40 34.50
CA PRO A 36 6.09 22.68 33.71
C PRO A 36 4.70 22.93 34.29
N ALA A 37 3.71 23.21 33.42
CA ALA A 37 2.32 23.30 33.85
C ALA A 37 1.88 21.95 34.45
N GLU A 38 1.21 21.99 35.61
CA GLU A 38 0.67 20.80 36.27
C GLU A 38 -0.36 20.12 35.35
N LEU A 39 -0.15 18.82 35.11
CA LEU A 39 -1.09 17.97 34.40
C LEU A 39 -2.42 17.91 35.18
N PRO A 40 -3.58 18.08 34.52
CA PRO A 40 -4.87 17.90 35.19
C PRO A 40 -5.04 16.44 35.64
N LYS A 41 -5.49 16.26 36.89
CA LYS A 41 -5.85 14.95 37.46
C LYS A 41 -6.94 14.26 36.64
N PRO A 42 -6.93 12.92 36.52
CA PRO A 42 -7.98 12.20 35.82
C PRO A 42 -9.27 12.22 36.64
N SER A 43 -10.35 12.75 36.05
CA SER A 43 -11.71 12.53 36.55
C SER A 43 -12.23 11.21 35.98
N GLU A 44 -12.76 10.40 36.88
CA GLU A 44 -13.36 9.10 36.62
C GLU A 44 -14.73 9.28 35.92
N GLN A 45 -14.88 8.58 34.80
CA GLN A 45 -16.11 8.11 34.12
C GLN A 45 -17.30 9.06 33.93
N GLN A 46 -17.58 9.38 32.65
CA GLN A 46 -18.95 9.36 32.10
C GLN A 46 -18.98 9.21 30.57
N SER A 47 -19.63 8.11 30.14
CA SER A 47 -20.26 7.78 28.86
C SER A 47 -19.56 8.06 27.52
N LEU A 48 -19.39 6.97 26.77
CA LEU A 48 -19.17 6.88 25.33
C LEU A 48 -19.96 7.90 24.50
N LYS A 49 -19.25 8.75 23.75
CA LYS A 49 -19.58 9.13 22.37
C LYS A 49 -18.28 9.35 21.59
N THR A 50 -18.20 8.65 20.45
CA THR A 50 -17.18 8.79 19.41
C THR A 50 -16.88 10.25 19.09
N PRO A 51 -15.61 10.69 19.01
CA PRO A 51 -15.30 11.97 18.41
C PRO A 51 -15.38 11.80 16.89
N GLU A 52 -16.49 12.24 16.32
CA GLU A 52 -16.48 12.72 14.94
C GLU A 52 -15.42 13.82 14.87
N GLN A 53 -14.43 13.67 13.99
CA GLN A 53 -13.50 14.75 13.67
C GLN A 53 -14.34 15.94 13.19
N ALA A 54 -14.49 16.95 14.03
CA ALA A 54 -15.11 18.21 13.65
C ALA A 54 -14.16 18.90 12.67
N ILE A 55 -14.39 18.68 11.38
CA ILE A 55 -13.81 19.48 10.31
C ILE A 55 -14.23 20.94 10.59
N PRO A 56 -13.29 21.91 10.66
CA PRO A 56 -13.67 23.29 10.82
C PRO A 56 -14.47 23.74 9.60
N ASP A 57 -15.73 24.07 9.82
CA ASP A 57 -16.65 24.61 8.83
C ASP A 57 -16.04 25.87 8.19
N THR A 58 -15.72 25.81 6.90
CA THR A 58 -15.11 26.91 6.14
C THR A 58 -16.12 28.00 5.76
N ASN A 59 -17.40 27.81 6.09
CA ASN A 59 -18.48 28.77 5.83
C ASN A 59 -18.79 29.74 6.99
N LYS A 60 -18.10 29.66 8.14
CA LYS A 60 -18.27 30.61 9.25
C LYS A 60 -17.32 31.80 9.14
N SER A 61 -17.86 33.00 9.40
CA SER A 61 -17.09 34.25 9.56
C SER A 61 -15.94 34.07 10.56
N PHE A 62 -14.75 34.57 10.20
CA PHE A 62 -13.50 34.48 10.98
C PHE A 62 -13.59 35.02 12.42
N GLU A 63 -14.64 35.78 12.74
CA GLU A 63 -14.87 36.38 14.06
C GLU A 63 -15.28 35.35 15.14
N ASP A 64 -15.94 34.26 14.76
CA ASP A 64 -16.58 33.29 15.69
C ASP A 64 -15.89 31.91 15.77
N ARG A 65 -14.67 31.76 15.27
CA ARG A 65 -13.93 30.49 15.41
C ARG A 65 -13.45 30.29 16.84
N ASP A 66 -13.86 29.17 17.44
CA ASP A 66 -13.39 28.69 18.74
C ASP A 66 -11.93 28.22 18.67
N LEU A 67 -11.27 28.20 19.83
CA LEU A 67 -9.87 27.75 19.91
C LEU A 67 -9.78 26.24 19.64
N PRO A 68 -8.84 25.80 18.78
CA PRO A 68 -8.58 24.39 18.60
C PRO A 68 -8.02 23.76 19.89
N LYS A 69 -8.32 22.48 20.10
CA LYS A 69 -7.87 21.71 21.28
C LYS A 69 -6.35 21.54 21.30
N GLU A 70 -5.75 21.61 20.12
CA GLU A 70 -4.32 21.57 19.84
C GLU A 70 -3.61 22.86 20.30
N SER A 71 -4.36 23.91 20.64
CA SER A 71 -3.77 25.13 21.19
C SER A 71 -3.29 24.90 22.64
N LEU A 72 -2.01 25.19 22.88
CA LEU A 72 -1.38 25.04 24.21
C LEU A 72 -2.00 25.97 25.27
N PHE A 73 -2.59 27.09 24.83
CA PHE A 73 -3.16 28.11 25.71
C PHE A 73 -4.65 28.30 25.41
N GLN A 74 -5.47 27.60 26.18
CA GLN A 74 -6.93 27.65 26.10
C GLN A 74 -7.51 28.98 26.65
N ASP A 75 -6.69 29.79 27.33
CA ASP A 75 -7.06 31.11 27.88
C ASP A 75 -7.43 32.16 26.82
N GLY A 76 -7.34 31.83 25.53
CA GLY A 76 -7.68 32.72 24.42
C GLY A 76 -6.65 33.82 24.09
N ARG A 77 -5.52 33.87 24.80
CA ARG A 77 -4.43 34.83 24.56
C ARG A 77 -3.92 34.83 23.11
N TYR A 78 -3.84 33.65 22.49
CA TYR A 78 -3.39 33.48 21.11
C TYR A 78 -4.54 33.24 20.13
N LYS A 79 -5.80 33.50 20.52
CA LYS A 79 -6.98 33.30 19.66
C LYS A 79 -6.81 33.95 18.30
N HIS A 80 -6.24 35.16 18.26
CA HIS A 80 -5.99 35.91 17.03
C HIS A 80 -5.02 35.22 16.06
N ILE A 81 -4.03 34.44 16.53
CA ILE A 81 -3.10 33.70 15.68
C ILE A 81 -3.80 32.47 15.09
N TRP A 82 -4.59 31.77 15.92
CA TRP A 82 -5.39 30.62 15.49
C TRP A 82 -6.50 30.98 14.52
N LYS A 83 -6.98 32.24 14.49
CA LYS A 83 -7.98 32.72 13.51
C LYS A 83 -7.52 32.56 12.06
N THR A 84 -6.25 32.84 11.79
CA THR A 84 -5.66 32.81 10.44
C THR A 84 -4.82 31.57 10.20
N TYR A 85 -4.67 30.71 11.20
CA TYR A 85 -3.91 29.48 11.05
C TYR A 85 -4.71 28.51 10.18
N VAL A 86 -4.10 28.12 9.06
CA VAL A 86 -4.57 27.01 8.24
C VAL A 86 -3.55 25.90 8.47
N PRO A 87 -3.96 24.71 8.94
CA PRO A 87 -3.04 23.61 9.13
C PRO A 87 -2.38 23.25 7.80
N GLN A 88 -1.11 22.85 7.88
CA GLN A 88 -0.29 22.58 6.69
C GLN A 88 -0.95 21.54 5.77
N ASP A 89 -1.65 20.56 6.34
CA ASP A 89 -2.34 19.51 5.59
C ASP A 89 -3.49 20.05 4.74
N GLU A 90 -4.22 21.05 5.23
CA GLU A 90 -5.27 21.73 4.46
C GLU A 90 -4.66 22.59 3.35
N ILE A 91 -3.56 23.30 3.63
CA ILE A 91 -2.84 24.09 2.60
C ILE A 91 -2.33 23.16 1.50
N MET A 92 -1.71 22.04 1.88
CA MET A 92 -1.19 21.05 0.93
C MET A 92 -2.33 20.43 0.13
N THR A 93 -3.45 20.07 0.76
CA THR A 93 -4.60 19.51 0.03
C THR A 93 -5.23 20.53 -0.94
N ALA A 94 -5.27 21.81 -0.56
CA ALA A 94 -5.80 22.87 -1.42
C ALA A 94 -4.85 23.28 -2.55
N THR A 95 -3.53 23.15 -2.36
CA THR A 95 -2.52 23.54 -3.37
C THR A 95 -2.07 22.40 -4.27
N THR A 96 -2.24 21.14 -3.84
CA THR A 96 -1.85 19.97 -4.63
C THR A 96 -2.96 19.55 -5.58
N THR A 97 -2.58 19.27 -6.82
CA THR A 97 -3.53 18.71 -7.79
C THR A 97 -3.91 17.27 -7.39
N PRO A 98 -5.12 16.79 -7.72
CA PRO A 98 -5.51 15.38 -7.50
C PRO A 98 -4.49 14.38 -8.08
N VAL A 99 -3.87 14.71 -9.21
CA VAL A 99 -2.81 13.90 -9.82
C VAL A 99 -1.58 13.84 -8.93
N GLU A 100 -1.12 14.98 -8.40
CA GLU A 100 0.01 15.03 -7.48
C GLU A 100 -0.27 14.26 -6.19
N ARG A 101 -1.49 14.36 -5.63
CA ARG A 101 -1.89 13.59 -4.45
C ARG A 101 -1.83 12.08 -4.69
N VAL A 102 -2.32 11.62 -5.85
CA VAL A 102 -2.23 10.19 -6.22
C VAL A 102 -0.78 9.75 -6.41
N LEU A 103 0.05 10.59 -7.03
CA LEU A 103 1.47 10.29 -7.24
C LEU A 103 2.26 10.27 -5.93
N SER A 104 2.03 11.22 -5.03
CA SER A 104 2.67 11.25 -3.71
C SER A 104 2.24 10.06 -2.88
N ALA A 105 0.93 9.78 -2.78
CA ALA A 105 0.42 8.61 -2.06
C ALA A 105 1.01 7.29 -2.59
N LYS A 106 1.13 7.15 -3.91
CA LYS A 106 1.76 5.96 -4.52
C LYS A 106 3.26 5.88 -4.22
N LYS A 107 3.96 7.01 -4.21
CA LYS A 107 5.39 7.07 -3.88
C LYS A 107 5.62 6.75 -2.42
N ASP A 108 4.84 7.32 -1.52
CA ASP A 108 4.93 7.13 -0.07
C ASP A 108 4.63 5.67 0.28
N ARG A 109 3.54 5.09 -0.25
CA ARG A 109 3.25 3.66 -0.11
C ARG A 109 4.40 2.79 -0.62
N ARG A 110 5.00 3.14 -1.75
CA ARG A 110 6.14 2.36 -2.28
C ARG A 110 7.34 2.44 -1.34
N GLN A 111 7.63 3.61 -0.79
CA GLN A 111 8.73 3.78 0.17
C GLN A 111 8.48 3.01 1.47
N THR A 112 7.25 3.05 2.02
CA THR A 112 6.91 2.31 3.24
C THR A 112 6.94 0.79 3.03
N ILE A 113 6.45 0.29 1.88
CA ILE A 113 6.59 -1.13 1.51
C ILE A 113 8.06 -1.53 1.44
N HIS A 114 8.90 -0.72 0.80
CA HIS A 114 10.32 -1.03 0.69
C HIS A 114 11.02 -0.98 2.05
N LYS A 115 10.63 -0.06 2.94
CA LYS A 115 11.14 -0.01 4.31
C LYS A 115 10.76 -1.27 5.09
N ALA A 116 9.49 -1.67 5.08
CA ALA A 116 9.03 -2.89 5.73
C ALA A 116 9.67 -4.15 5.13
N ALA A 117 9.93 -4.18 3.83
CA ALA A 117 10.65 -5.28 3.20
C ALA A 117 12.12 -5.37 3.67
N LEU A 118 12.79 -4.25 3.93
CA LEU A 118 14.14 -4.24 4.51
C LEU A 118 14.13 -4.75 5.95
N GLU A 119 13.13 -4.36 6.73
CA GLU A 119 12.95 -4.84 8.11
C GLU A 119 12.76 -6.36 8.16
N ASN A 120 12.00 -6.93 7.21
CA ASN A 120 11.86 -8.38 7.10
C ASN A 120 13.13 -9.09 6.62
N CYS A 121 13.95 -8.44 5.80
CA CYS A 121 15.19 -9.00 5.21
C CYS A 121 16.46 -8.60 5.96
N ALA A 122 16.34 -8.23 7.24
CA ALA A 122 17.45 -7.71 8.03
C ALA A 122 18.61 -8.73 8.16
N PHE A 123 18.30 -10.03 8.21
CA PHE A 123 19.32 -11.07 8.30
C PHE A 123 20.11 -11.23 7.01
N GLU A 124 19.45 -11.23 5.85
CA GLU A 124 20.11 -11.25 4.55
C GLU A 124 20.92 -9.99 4.30
N GLU A 125 20.45 -8.84 4.79
CA GLU A 125 21.22 -7.59 4.78
C GLU A 125 22.49 -7.73 5.64
N GLU A 126 22.37 -8.28 6.86
CA GLU A 126 23.53 -8.52 7.73
C GLU A 126 24.55 -9.46 7.07
N LEU A 127 24.10 -10.56 6.45
CA LEU A 127 24.99 -11.49 5.73
C LEU A 127 25.70 -10.81 4.56
N GLN A 128 24.98 -9.99 3.79
CA GLN A 128 25.57 -9.21 2.70
C GLN A 128 26.62 -8.23 3.24
N GLN A 129 26.29 -7.48 4.30
CA GLN A 129 27.21 -6.54 4.93
C GLN A 129 28.42 -7.27 5.53
N ALA A 130 28.20 -8.43 6.15
CA ALA A 130 29.25 -9.27 6.71
C ALA A 130 30.21 -9.72 5.61
N CYS A 131 29.74 -10.14 4.43
CA CYS A 131 30.64 -10.50 3.32
C CYS A 131 31.57 -9.34 2.89
N PHE A 132 31.09 -8.09 2.92
CA PHE A 132 31.93 -6.93 2.61
C PHE A 132 32.86 -6.52 3.77
N LYS A 133 32.48 -6.83 5.01
CA LYS A 133 33.15 -6.37 6.24
C LYS A 133 34.00 -7.45 6.95
N SER A 134 33.82 -8.74 6.66
CA SER A 134 34.35 -9.86 7.45
C SER A 134 35.88 -9.96 7.47
N GLY A 135 36.39 -10.59 8.53
CA GLY A 135 37.72 -10.38 9.11
C GLY A 135 38.88 -11.27 8.61
N ASP A 136 38.64 -12.27 7.76
CA ASP A 136 39.72 -13.04 7.14
C ASP A 136 40.19 -12.38 5.84
N TRP A 137 41.49 -12.12 5.69
CA TRP A 137 42.04 -11.46 4.49
C TRP A 137 41.68 -12.22 3.19
N ALA A 138 41.70 -13.56 3.24
CA ALA A 138 41.30 -14.40 2.11
C ALA A 138 39.79 -14.27 1.78
N GLN A 139 38.92 -14.24 2.80
CA GLN A 139 37.48 -14.07 2.60
C GLN A 139 37.14 -12.68 2.09
N LYS A 140 37.82 -11.64 2.59
CA LYS A 140 37.64 -10.26 2.15
C LYS A 140 38.06 -10.06 0.69
N ILE A 141 39.14 -10.70 0.26
CA ILE A 141 39.57 -10.67 -1.14
C ILE A 141 38.58 -11.45 -2.01
N ARG A 142 38.17 -12.65 -1.61
CA ARG A 142 37.15 -13.43 -2.34
C ARG A 142 35.83 -12.67 -2.45
N GLY A 143 35.36 -12.07 -1.36
CA GLY A 143 34.14 -11.26 -1.32
C GLY A 143 34.22 -10.06 -2.24
N ARG A 144 35.34 -9.33 -2.27
CA ARG A 144 35.56 -8.22 -3.21
C ARG A 144 35.68 -8.67 -4.67
N MET A 145 36.36 -9.78 -4.93
CA MET A 145 36.51 -10.32 -6.29
C MET A 145 35.18 -10.82 -6.86
N THR A 146 34.35 -11.44 -6.02
CA THR A 146 33.03 -11.95 -6.41
C THR A 146 31.90 -10.95 -6.16
N MET A 147 32.23 -9.74 -5.66
CA MET A 147 31.27 -8.71 -5.25
C MET A 147 30.15 -9.24 -4.34
N CYS A 148 30.46 -10.23 -3.50
CA CYS A 148 29.49 -10.91 -2.63
C CYS A 148 28.23 -11.35 -3.39
N HIS A 149 28.40 -11.93 -4.59
CA HIS A 149 27.30 -12.24 -5.50
C HIS A 149 26.22 -13.15 -4.87
N GLU A 150 26.60 -14.16 -4.10
CA GLU A 150 25.66 -15.08 -3.45
C GLU A 150 24.79 -14.36 -2.41
N GLU A 151 25.41 -13.63 -1.48
CA GLU A 151 24.68 -12.86 -0.46
C GLU A 151 23.86 -11.72 -1.08
N THR A 152 24.40 -11.06 -2.09
CA THR A 152 23.67 -10.02 -2.83
C THR A 152 22.47 -10.59 -3.58
N LYS A 153 22.59 -11.81 -4.12
CA LYS A 153 21.46 -12.50 -4.77
C LYS A 153 20.40 -12.89 -3.74
N ALA A 154 20.80 -13.41 -2.59
CA ALA A 154 19.89 -13.75 -1.49
C ALA A 154 19.14 -12.51 -0.97
N PHE A 155 19.85 -11.42 -0.68
CA PHE A 155 19.26 -10.15 -0.25
C PHE A 155 18.30 -9.58 -1.29
N ASN A 156 18.70 -9.47 -2.56
CA ASN A 156 17.83 -8.94 -3.61
C ASN A 156 16.58 -9.80 -3.79
N ARG A 157 16.72 -11.12 -3.65
CA ARG A 157 15.59 -12.05 -3.70
C ARG A 157 14.63 -11.82 -2.53
N CYS A 158 15.12 -11.80 -1.30
CA CYS A 158 14.31 -11.51 -0.12
C CYS A 158 13.57 -10.18 -0.29
N TYR A 159 14.32 -9.11 -0.61
CA TYR A 159 13.78 -7.77 -0.73
C TYR A 159 12.68 -7.65 -1.79
N THR A 160 12.88 -8.27 -2.96
CA THR A 160 11.88 -8.21 -4.05
C THR A 160 10.65 -9.03 -3.76
N LEU A 161 10.79 -10.21 -3.15
CA LEU A 161 9.67 -11.08 -2.81
C LEU A 161 8.88 -10.53 -1.61
N GLN A 162 9.55 -10.05 -0.57
CA GLN A 162 8.90 -9.41 0.59
C GLN A 162 8.11 -8.16 0.17
N ALA A 163 8.67 -7.30 -0.69
CA ALA A 163 7.92 -6.17 -1.23
C ALA A 163 6.66 -6.63 -2.00
N LYS A 164 6.74 -7.77 -2.72
CA LYS A 164 5.58 -8.35 -3.41
C LYS A 164 4.56 -8.97 -2.46
N PHE A 165 5.00 -9.62 -1.38
CA PHE A 165 4.09 -10.13 -0.33
C PHE A 165 3.33 -9.00 0.34
N LEU A 166 4.02 -7.93 0.74
CA LEU A 166 3.39 -6.72 1.30
C LEU A 166 2.40 -6.09 0.32
N GLN A 167 2.74 -6.01 -0.96
CA GLN A 167 1.81 -5.56 -2.01
C GLN A 167 0.57 -6.44 -2.12
N ALA A 168 0.74 -7.77 -2.15
CA ALA A 168 -0.34 -8.75 -2.28
C ALA A 168 -1.27 -8.79 -1.07
N LEU A 169 -0.75 -8.52 0.13
CA LEU A 169 -1.53 -8.45 1.36
C LEU A 169 -2.25 -7.10 1.55
N GLY A 170 -1.92 -6.08 0.74
CA GLY A 170 -2.55 -4.77 0.84
C GLY A 170 -1.94 -3.87 1.92
N TYR A 171 -0.65 -4.02 2.23
CA TYR A 171 0.05 -3.12 3.16
C TYR A 171 -0.10 -1.65 2.76
N MET A 172 -0.55 -0.79 3.67
CA MET A 172 -0.79 0.65 3.41
C MET A 172 -1.79 0.92 2.26
N THR A 173 -2.80 0.06 2.07
CA THR A 173 -3.86 0.30 1.06
C THR A 173 -5.15 0.84 1.65
N SER A 174 -5.42 0.58 2.93
CA SER A 174 -6.62 1.07 3.60
C SER A 174 -6.31 2.38 4.31
N ALA A 175 -7.17 3.38 4.17
CA ALA A 175 -7.08 4.60 4.98
C ALA A 175 -7.43 4.35 6.46
N THR A 176 -8.04 3.20 6.78
CA THR A 176 -8.49 2.85 8.13
C THR A 176 -7.61 1.80 8.82
N SER A 177 -6.49 1.38 8.20
CA SER A 177 -5.59 0.44 8.87
C SER A 177 -4.91 1.11 10.05
N SER A 178 -4.92 0.45 11.20
CA SER A 178 -4.10 0.86 12.34
C SER A 178 -2.66 0.38 12.14
N ASN A 179 -1.70 1.02 12.82
CA ASN A 179 -0.31 0.57 12.82
C ASN A 179 -0.18 -0.91 13.24
N GLU A 180 -1.00 -1.36 14.21
CA GLU A 180 -1.02 -2.76 14.65
C GLU A 180 -1.47 -3.72 13.54
N ASP A 181 -2.40 -3.30 12.68
CA ASP A 181 -2.86 -4.14 11.56
C ASP A 181 -1.81 -4.21 10.45
N GLU A 182 -1.08 -3.12 10.24
CA GLU A 182 0.06 -3.06 9.31
C GLU A 182 1.22 -3.92 9.78
N GLU A 183 1.54 -3.91 11.08
CA GLU A 183 2.53 -4.82 11.68
C GLU A 183 2.10 -6.29 11.54
N LYS A 184 0.81 -6.62 11.74
CA LYS A 184 0.30 -7.98 11.47
C LYS A 184 0.49 -8.39 10.02
N ILE A 185 0.25 -7.47 9.08
CA ILE A 185 0.49 -7.71 7.65
C ILE A 185 1.97 -7.95 7.39
N GLN A 186 2.86 -7.17 8.00
CA GLN A 186 4.31 -7.31 7.86
C GLN A 186 4.81 -8.66 8.39
N MET A 187 4.39 -9.06 9.59
CA MET A 187 4.70 -10.38 10.16
C MET A 187 4.10 -11.52 9.32
N HIS A 188 2.90 -11.32 8.76
CA HIS A 188 2.27 -12.32 7.90
C HIS A 188 3.01 -12.47 6.56
N ALA A 189 3.47 -11.37 5.96
CA ALA A 189 4.31 -11.39 4.77
C ALA A 189 5.58 -12.20 5.03
N ASP A 190 6.23 -11.96 6.17
CA ASP A 190 7.44 -12.67 6.55
C ASP A 190 7.24 -14.18 6.72
N LYS A 191 6.15 -14.56 7.39
CA LYS A 191 5.77 -15.97 7.53
C LYS A 191 5.51 -16.65 6.18
N LEU A 192 4.87 -15.96 5.25
CA LEU A 192 4.59 -16.49 3.91
C LEU A 192 5.88 -16.65 3.09
N TYR A 193 6.82 -15.71 3.23
CA TYR A 193 8.13 -15.79 2.58
C TYR A 193 8.90 -17.03 3.04
N HIS A 194 9.05 -17.23 4.36
CA HIS A 194 9.74 -18.40 4.89
C HIS A 194 9.10 -19.72 4.45
N ARG A 195 7.77 -19.79 4.45
CA ARG A 195 7.04 -20.97 3.95
C ARG A 195 7.33 -21.29 2.48
N MET A 196 7.45 -20.26 1.66
CA MET A 196 7.82 -20.42 0.25
C MET A 196 9.27 -20.91 0.13
N MET A 197 10.20 -20.36 0.93
CA MET A 197 11.60 -20.80 0.97
C MET A 197 11.75 -22.25 1.43
N ASP A 198 10.98 -22.68 2.45
CA ASP A 198 10.96 -24.06 2.93
C ASP A 198 10.52 -25.05 1.83
N TYR A 199 9.51 -24.65 1.05
CA TYR A 199 9.05 -25.46 -0.07
C TYR A 199 10.14 -25.59 -1.14
N GLU A 200 10.83 -24.51 -1.48
CA GLU A 200 11.91 -24.57 -2.46
C GLU A 200 13.08 -25.44 -2.00
N ALA A 201 13.47 -25.32 -0.73
CA ALA A 201 14.49 -26.16 -0.12
C ALA A 201 14.09 -27.64 -0.21
N ALA A 202 12.84 -27.98 0.15
CA ALA A 202 12.33 -29.35 0.04
C ALA A 202 12.30 -29.85 -1.41
N VAL A 203 11.98 -28.99 -2.39
CA VAL A 203 12.03 -29.33 -3.81
C VAL A 203 13.47 -29.57 -4.28
N GLU A 204 14.43 -28.76 -3.84
CA GLU A 204 15.84 -28.95 -4.16
C GLU A 204 16.39 -30.24 -3.55
N GLU A 205 16.06 -30.53 -2.29
CA GLU A 205 16.45 -31.77 -1.62
C GLU A 205 15.85 -33.00 -2.30
N ALA A 206 14.56 -32.95 -2.66
CA ALA A 206 13.90 -34.01 -3.39
C ALA A 206 14.59 -34.26 -4.75
N LYS A 207 14.95 -33.19 -5.47
CA LYS A 207 15.72 -33.30 -6.73
C LYS A 207 17.12 -33.87 -6.52
N ARG A 208 17.85 -33.44 -5.49
CA ARG A 208 19.19 -33.95 -5.15
C ARG A 208 19.16 -35.43 -4.78
N ASN A 209 18.12 -35.85 -4.07
CA ASN A 209 17.94 -37.21 -3.57
C ASN A 209 17.14 -38.13 -4.51
N ASN A 210 16.74 -37.65 -5.70
CA ASN A 210 15.83 -38.35 -6.64
C ASN A 210 14.51 -38.83 -6.00
N GLN A 211 14.00 -38.08 -5.02
CA GLN A 211 12.71 -38.30 -4.37
C GLN A 211 11.59 -37.54 -5.12
N PRO A 212 10.32 -37.96 -4.96
CA PRO A 212 9.20 -37.25 -5.57
C PRO A 212 9.10 -35.81 -5.04
N ILE A 213 8.86 -34.87 -5.96
CA ILE A 213 8.71 -33.44 -5.64
C ILE A 213 7.45 -33.25 -4.77
N PRO A 214 7.54 -32.53 -3.64
CA PRO A 214 6.38 -32.26 -2.80
C PRO A 214 5.30 -31.49 -3.58
N PRO A 215 3.99 -31.77 -3.35
CA PRO A 215 2.92 -31.08 -4.06
C PRO A 215 2.86 -29.61 -3.68
N LEU A 216 2.60 -28.75 -4.66
CA LEU A 216 2.49 -27.31 -4.45
C LEU A 216 1.15 -26.95 -3.77
N SER A 217 1.22 -26.43 -2.55
CA SER A 217 0.08 -25.85 -1.83
C SER A 217 -0.04 -24.35 -2.10
N SER A 218 -1.25 -23.78 -2.00
CA SER A 218 -1.43 -22.33 -2.08
C SER A 218 -0.65 -21.61 -0.98
N LEU A 219 0.01 -20.51 -1.36
CA LEU A 219 0.78 -19.65 -0.48
C LEU A 219 -0.13 -19.01 0.56
N PHE A 220 -1.24 -18.42 0.13
CA PHE A 220 -2.15 -17.70 1.02
C PHE A 220 -3.12 -18.63 1.76
N ASN A 221 -3.42 -19.82 1.21
CA ASN A 221 -4.33 -20.79 1.80
C ASN A 221 -3.70 -22.19 1.89
N PRO A 222 -3.07 -22.56 3.03
CA PRO A 222 -2.36 -23.83 3.16
C PRO A 222 -3.24 -25.08 2.96
N LYS A 223 -4.55 -24.95 3.16
CA LYS A 223 -5.51 -26.05 3.06
C LYS A 223 -5.91 -26.37 1.62
N ARG A 224 -5.48 -25.57 0.64
CA ARG A 224 -5.86 -25.71 -0.77
C ARG A 224 -4.62 -25.99 -1.64
N PRO A 225 -4.76 -26.76 -2.73
CA PRO A 225 -3.70 -26.86 -3.73
C PRO A 225 -3.44 -25.49 -4.34
N ALA A 226 -2.22 -25.29 -4.86
CA ALA A 226 -1.92 -24.05 -5.57
C ALA A 226 -2.76 -23.94 -6.84
N PRO A 227 -3.28 -22.75 -7.13
CA PRO A 227 -4.10 -22.51 -8.31
C PRO A 227 -3.28 -22.70 -9.60
N THR A 228 -3.92 -23.25 -10.63
CA THR A 228 -3.31 -23.50 -11.94
C THR A 228 -3.34 -22.24 -12.81
N LEU A 229 -2.49 -22.14 -13.85
CA LEU A 229 -2.47 -21.01 -14.79
C LEU A 229 -3.84 -20.71 -15.41
N GLU A 230 -4.66 -21.74 -15.70
CA GLU A 230 -6.00 -21.57 -16.26
C GLU A 230 -7.00 -20.98 -15.26
N GLN A 231 -6.79 -21.28 -13.98
CA GLN A 231 -7.59 -20.77 -12.87
C GLN A 231 -7.19 -19.33 -12.52
N MET A 232 -5.93 -18.93 -12.78
CA MET A 232 -5.36 -17.59 -12.61
C MET A 232 -5.32 -16.81 -13.93
N ALA A 233 -6.48 -16.47 -14.48
CA ALA A 233 -6.56 -15.70 -15.70
C ALA A 233 -6.52 -14.18 -15.40
N LEU A 234 -5.35 -13.56 -15.56
CA LEU A 234 -5.21 -12.11 -15.44
C LEU A 234 -5.69 -11.42 -16.74
N PRO A 235 -6.39 -10.29 -16.67
CA PRO A 235 -6.69 -9.52 -17.89
C PRO A 235 -5.41 -9.04 -18.56
N LYS A 236 -5.39 -9.02 -19.90
CA LYS A 236 -4.23 -8.56 -20.70
C LYS A 236 -3.68 -7.19 -20.27
N ALA A 237 -4.57 -6.25 -19.96
CA ALA A 237 -4.18 -4.91 -19.48
C ALA A 237 -3.43 -4.92 -18.13
N MET A 238 -3.61 -5.97 -17.33
CA MET A 238 -2.87 -6.18 -16.09
C MET A 238 -1.53 -6.87 -16.37
N GLU A 239 -1.52 -7.87 -17.26
CA GLU A 239 -0.30 -8.56 -17.69
C GLU A 239 0.70 -7.60 -18.36
N GLU A 240 0.23 -6.64 -19.15
CA GLU A 240 1.06 -5.60 -19.79
C GLU A 240 1.77 -4.68 -18.77
N LYS A 241 1.19 -4.52 -17.58
CA LYS A 241 1.80 -3.73 -16.49
C LYS A 241 2.81 -4.54 -15.68
N MET A 242 2.81 -5.86 -15.83
CA MET A 242 3.75 -6.75 -15.16
C MET A 242 5.09 -6.77 -15.90
N LYS A 243 6.18 -7.01 -15.16
CA LYS A 243 7.52 -7.11 -15.76
C LYS A 243 7.67 -8.32 -16.69
N LYS A 244 6.92 -9.37 -16.40
CA LYS A 244 6.89 -10.64 -17.12
C LYS A 244 5.45 -11.17 -17.10
N PRO A 245 5.02 -11.92 -18.12
CA PRO A 245 3.72 -12.59 -18.09
C PRO A 245 3.70 -13.71 -17.04
N LEU A 246 2.52 -14.09 -16.56
CA LEU A 246 2.37 -15.00 -15.42
C LEU A 246 3.02 -16.38 -15.65
N HIS A 247 3.03 -16.86 -16.89
CA HIS A 247 3.59 -18.17 -17.25
C HIS A 247 5.13 -18.25 -17.10
N GLU A 248 5.84 -17.13 -17.20
CA GLU A 248 7.30 -17.07 -17.02
C GLU A 248 7.74 -17.17 -15.55
N TYR A 249 6.82 -16.91 -14.61
CA TYR A 249 7.12 -17.03 -13.19
C TYR A 249 7.16 -18.51 -12.75
N PRO A 250 8.00 -18.86 -11.76
CA PRO A 250 7.99 -20.18 -11.13
C PRO A 250 6.61 -20.53 -10.57
N PRO A 251 6.18 -21.80 -10.61
CA PRO A 251 4.84 -22.20 -10.16
C PRO A 251 4.47 -21.72 -8.75
N HIS A 252 5.43 -21.72 -7.82
CA HIS A 252 5.23 -21.28 -6.43
C HIS A 252 5.11 -19.75 -6.29
N GLU A 253 5.61 -18.95 -7.23
CA GLU A 253 5.53 -17.47 -7.17
C GLU A 253 4.32 -16.90 -7.93
N ARG A 254 3.67 -17.69 -8.80
CA ARG A 254 2.58 -17.21 -9.67
C ARG A 254 1.41 -16.63 -8.87
N GLU A 255 0.97 -17.33 -7.83
CA GLU A 255 -0.13 -16.90 -6.98
C GLU A 255 0.17 -15.55 -6.30
N LEU A 256 1.40 -15.37 -5.83
CA LEU A 256 1.88 -14.12 -5.25
C LEU A 256 1.80 -12.96 -6.23
N VAL A 257 2.32 -13.17 -7.45
CA VAL A 257 2.35 -12.12 -8.47
C VAL A 257 0.95 -11.75 -8.94
N ALA A 258 0.08 -12.74 -9.16
CA ALA A 258 -1.31 -12.50 -9.55
C ALA A 258 -2.07 -11.70 -8.48
N LYS A 259 -1.91 -12.07 -7.20
CA LYS A 259 -2.53 -11.34 -6.08
C LYS A 259 -1.98 -9.93 -5.90
N ALA A 260 -0.67 -9.73 -6.07
CA ALA A 260 -0.06 -8.41 -6.05
C ALA A 260 -0.61 -7.51 -7.17
N ALA A 261 -0.74 -8.04 -8.39
CA ALA A 261 -1.29 -7.31 -9.52
C ALA A 261 -2.78 -6.95 -9.30
N LEU A 262 -3.56 -7.87 -8.74
CA LEU A 262 -4.94 -7.63 -8.34
C LEU A 262 -5.04 -6.50 -7.30
N GLN A 263 -4.15 -6.48 -6.30
CA GLN A 263 -4.14 -5.40 -5.31
C GLN A 263 -3.71 -4.04 -5.90
N GLU A 264 -2.74 -4.02 -6.81
CA GLU A 264 -2.40 -2.79 -7.53
C GLU A 264 -3.58 -2.26 -8.37
N ALA A 265 -4.39 -3.15 -8.95
CA ALA A 265 -5.60 -2.78 -9.67
C ALA A 265 -6.67 -2.21 -8.72
N LYS A 266 -6.92 -2.86 -7.57
CA LYS A 266 -7.82 -2.36 -6.51
C LYS A 266 -7.43 -0.95 -6.08
N LEU A 267 -6.14 -0.71 -5.82
CA LEU A 267 -5.65 0.62 -5.46
C LEU A 267 -5.83 1.64 -6.60
N SER A 268 -5.61 1.24 -7.85
CA SER A 268 -5.80 2.16 -8.98
C SER A 268 -7.26 2.54 -9.19
N ASP A 269 -8.18 1.64 -8.88
CA ASP A 269 -9.63 1.88 -8.97
C ASP A 269 -10.09 2.86 -7.88
N LEU A 270 -9.56 2.73 -6.65
CA LEU A 270 -9.82 3.70 -5.57
C LEU A 270 -9.45 5.14 -5.94
N HIS A 271 -8.43 5.34 -6.79
CA HIS A 271 -8.01 6.67 -7.26
C HIS A 271 -8.63 7.06 -8.61
N ALA A 272 -9.41 6.19 -9.25
CA ALA A 272 -9.91 6.42 -10.60
C ALA A 272 -10.93 7.56 -10.65
N GLU A 273 -11.81 7.67 -9.65
CA GLU A 273 -12.85 8.70 -9.59
C GLU A 273 -12.25 10.12 -9.43
N ASP A 274 -11.27 10.28 -8.53
CA ASP A 274 -10.56 11.54 -8.31
C ASP A 274 -9.84 12.01 -9.58
N LEU A 275 -9.14 11.09 -10.26
CA LEU A 275 -8.46 11.37 -11.51
C LEU A 275 -9.45 11.68 -12.63
N PHE A 276 -10.56 10.93 -12.72
CA PHE A 276 -11.59 11.15 -13.71
C PHE A 276 -12.20 12.55 -13.56
N THR A 277 -12.62 12.90 -12.35
CA THR A 277 -13.19 14.21 -12.04
C THR A 277 -12.22 15.32 -12.42
N TYR A 278 -10.94 15.18 -12.05
CA TYR A 278 -9.91 16.14 -12.43
C TYR A 278 -9.71 16.26 -13.95
N THR A 279 -9.74 15.15 -14.70
CA THR A 279 -9.62 15.22 -16.17
C THR A 279 -10.80 15.91 -16.82
N VAL A 280 -12.01 15.67 -16.32
CA VAL A 280 -13.23 16.31 -16.84
C VAL A 280 -13.20 17.82 -16.58
N THR A 281 -12.87 18.25 -15.35
CA THR A 281 -12.79 19.68 -15.02
C THR A 281 -11.71 20.40 -15.85
N MET A 282 -10.54 19.78 -16.05
CA MET A 282 -9.49 20.34 -16.89
C MET A 282 -9.89 20.43 -18.37
N ASN A 283 -10.66 19.47 -18.89
CA ASN A 283 -11.19 19.50 -20.24
C ASN A 283 -12.25 20.61 -20.40
N GLU A 284 -13.09 20.83 -19.41
CA GLU A 284 -14.08 21.92 -19.39
C GLU A 284 -13.41 23.29 -19.34
N ASP A 285 -12.40 23.48 -18.48
CA ASP A 285 -11.62 24.73 -18.43
C ASP A 285 -10.85 24.99 -19.72
N ARG A 286 -10.39 23.93 -20.39
CA ARG A 286 -9.79 24.04 -21.72
C ARG A 286 -10.82 24.51 -22.75
N LYS A 287 -12.02 23.91 -22.76
CA LYS A 287 -13.13 24.33 -23.65
C LYS A 287 -13.54 25.78 -23.40
N ASN A 288 -13.61 26.21 -22.14
CA ASN A 288 -13.93 27.59 -21.77
C ASN A 288 -12.87 28.58 -22.27
N ARG A 289 -11.59 28.26 -22.12
CA ARG A 289 -10.48 29.08 -22.65
C ARG A 289 -10.47 29.13 -24.17
N GLN A 290 -10.74 27.99 -24.82
CA GLN A 290 -10.86 27.91 -26.27
C GLN A 290 -12.06 28.72 -26.78
N ALA A 291 -13.23 28.64 -26.12
CA ALA A 291 -14.42 29.43 -26.44
C ALA A 291 -14.15 30.94 -26.28
N TRP A 292 -13.43 31.33 -25.24
CA TRP A 292 -13.02 32.72 -25.06
C TRP A 292 -12.03 33.19 -26.15
N LEU A 293 -11.01 32.38 -26.48
CA LEU A 293 -10.03 32.70 -27.54
C LEU A 293 -10.67 32.73 -28.93
N THR A 294 -11.56 31.80 -29.24
CA THR A 294 -12.27 31.76 -30.52
C THR A 294 -13.23 32.94 -30.66
N LYS A 295 -13.89 33.36 -29.57
CA LYS A 295 -14.73 34.56 -29.54
C LYS A 295 -13.93 35.86 -29.71
N THR A 296 -12.70 35.92 -29.19
CA THR A 296 -11.88 37.15 -29.20
C THR A 296 -10.96 37.27 -30.42
N PHE A 297 -10.36 36.17 -30.88
CA PHE A 297 -9.35 36.16 -31.96
C PHE A 297 -9.78 35.37 -33.21
N GLY A 298 -10.98 34.79 -33.20
CA GLY A 298 -11.49 33.97 -34.30
C GLY A 298 -11.09 32.50 -34.19
N GLU A 299 -11.77 31.65 -34.96
CA GLU A 299 -11.73 30.19 -34.82
C GLU A 299 -10.34 29.59 -35.11
N ALA A 300 -9.63 30.11 -36.12
CA ALA A 300 -8.33 29.60 -36.54
C ALA A 300 -7.25 29.81 -35.45
N ILE A 301 -7.24 30.97 -34.80
CA ILE A 301 -6.27 31.30 -33.74
C ILE A 301 -6.62 30.55 -32.45
N GLY A 302 -7.90 30.48 -32.09
CA GLY A 302 -8.34 29.77 -30.89
C GLY A 302 -8.03 28.28 -30.91
N LYS A 303 -8.24 27.60 -32.05
CA LYS A 303 -7.92 26.17 -32.22
C LYS A 303 -6.42 25.89 -32.36
N PHE A 304 -5.65 26.84 -32.91
CA PHE A 304 -4.20 26.71 -33.03
C PHE A 304 -3.49 26.82 -31.66
N LEU A 305 -3.93 27.76 -30.82
CA LEU A 305 -3.34 27.98 -29.49
C LEU A 305 -3.81 26.94 -28.46
N ILE A 306 -5.07 26.51 -28.53
CA ILE A 306 -5.62 25.46 -27.65
C ILE A 306 -6.23 24.37 -28.53
N PRO A 307 -5.51 23.26 -28.74
CA PRO A 307 -6.04 22.10 -29.47
C PRO A 307 -7.23 21.50 -28.74
N ASP A 308 -8.13 20.90 -29.51
CA ASP A 308 -9.33 20.23 -29.00
C ASP A 308 -8.96 19.23 -27.89
N PRO A 309 -9.76 19.16 -26.81
CA PRO A 309 -9.51 18.19 -25.76
C PRO A 309 -9.56 16.77 -26.33
N PRO A 310 -8.70 15.86 -25.83
CA PRO A 310 -8.85 14.44 -26.15
C PRO A 310 -10.23 13.96 -25.71
N LYS A 311 -10.74 12.93 -26.39
CA LYS A 311 -12.04 12.32 -26.06
C LYS A 311 -12.05 11.93 -24.58
N ASP A 312 -13.13 12.29 -23.87
CA ASP A 312 -13.21 12.08 -22.42
C ASP A 312 -12.90 10.61 -22.09
N PRO A 313 -12.07 10.36 -21.05
CA PRO A 313 -11.65 9.01 -20.74
C PRO A 313 -12.87 8.18 -20.35
N SER A 314 -13.21 7.14 -21.11
CA SER A 314 -14.25 6.20 -20.66
C SER A 314 -13.64 5.34 -19.56
N VAL A 315 -13.94 5.65 -18.30
CA VAL A 315 -13.71 4.68 -17.22
C VAL A 315 -14.68 3.54 -17.50
N LYS A 316 -14.16 2.38 -17.93
CA LYS A 316 -14.95 1.15 -17.87
C LYS A 316 -14.86 0.71 -16.41
N PRO A 317 -15.93 0.82 -15.60
CA PRO A 317 -15.91 0.28 -14.26
C PRO A 317 -15.93 -1.24 -14.41
N TYR A 318 -14.76 -1.87 -14.42
CA TYR A 318 -14.73 -3.28 -14.08
C TYR A 318 -15.08 -3.33 -12.60
N SER A 319 -16.14 -4.06 -12.22
CA SER A 319 -16.35 -4.22 -10.79
C SER A 319 -15.20 -5.06 -10.24
N ILE A 320 -14.48 -4.56 -9.24
CA ILE A 320 -13.38 -5.29 -8.58
C ILE A 320 -13.82 -6.72 -8.20
N LYS A 321 -15.09 -6.88 -7.78
CA LYS A 321 -15.68 -8.17 -7.42
C LYS A 321 -15.84 -9.12 -8.60
N GLN A 322 -16.07 -8.62 -9.82
CA GLN A 322 -16.04 -9.45 -11.03
C GLN A 322 -14.59 -9.80 -11.38
N LEU A 323 -13.69 -8.82 -11.33
CA LEU A 323 -12.27 -9.05 -11.62
C LEU A 323 -11.65 -10.11 -10.70
N GLU A 324 -11.98 -10.10 -9.41
CA GLU A 324 -11.52 -11.10 -8.45
C GLU A 324 -12.08 -12.50 -8.74
N ARG A 325 -13.34 -12.59 -9.18
CA ARG A 325 -13.95 -13.85 -9.64
C ARG A 325 -13.40 -14.36 -10.97
N ASP A 326 -13.02 -13.45 -11.85
CA ASP A 326 -12.42 -13.81 -13.14
C ASP A 326 -10.97 -14.30 -12.96
N ILE A 327 -10.22 -13.65 -12.04
CA ILE A 327 -8.84 -14.01 -11.71
C ILE A 327 -8.78 -15.29 -10.87
N TRP A 328 -9.71 -15.48 -9.95
CA TRP A 328 -9.85 -16.73 -9.21
C TRP A 328 -11.17 -17.33 -9.64
N ARG A 329 -11.13 -18.21 -10.64
CA ARG A 329 -12.29 -19.06 -10.94
C ARG A 329 -12.57 -19.92 -9.70
N GLU A 330 -13.31 -19.38 -8.76
CA GLU A 330 -13.84 -20.14 -7.65
C GLU A 330 -14.86 -21.10 -8.25
N ASP A 331 -14.70 -22.38 -7.99
CA ASP A 331 -15.75 -23.35 -8.24
C ASP A 331 -16.96 -22.89 -7.44
N GLU A 332 -17.99 -22.38 -8.13
CA GLU A 332 -19.28 -22.09 -7.52
C GLU A 332 -19.71 -23.34 -6.72
N PRO A 333 -20.14 -23.22 -5.46
CA PRO A 333 -20.85 -24.31 -4.83
C PRO A 333 -22.14 -24.50 -5.64
N GLU A 334 -22.28 -25.67 -6.28
CA GLU A 334 -23.47 -26.08 -6.98
C GLU A 334 -24.70 -25.83 -6.10
N THR A 335 -25.36 -24.69 -6.32
CA THR A 335 -26.64 -24.43 -5.72
C THR A 335 -27.61 -25.27 -6.54
N GLN A 336 -27.87 -26.48 -6.05
CA GLN A 336 -28.95 -27.34 -6.53
C GLN A 336 -30.26 -26.58 -6.41
N SER A 337 -30.59 -25.80 -7.44
CA SER A 337 -31.94 -25.29 -7.66
C SER A 337 -32.79 -26.48 -8.09
N GLN A 338 -33.38 -27.13 -7.08
CA GLN A 338 -34.51 -28.02 -7.26
C GLN A 338 -35.58 -27.28 -8.08
N LYS A 339 -35.77 -27.72 -9.32
CA LYS A 339 -36.92 -27.33 -10.13
C LYS A 339 -38.19 -27.80 -9.41
N PRO A 340 -39.22 -26.96 -9.22
CA PRO A 340 -40.51 -27.44 -8.77
C PRO A 340 -41.17 -28.22 -9.92
N ASN A 341 -41.45 -29.49 -9.65
CA ASN A 341 -42.29 -30.35 -10.46
C ASN A 341 -43.69 -29.75 -10.56
N GLN A 342 -44.02 -29.09 -11.67
CA GLN A 342 -45.41 -28.83 -12.03
C GLN A 342 -45.95 -30.04 -12.79
N GLY A 343 -46.74 -30.84 -12.06
CA GLY A 343 -47.62 -31.82 -12.65
C GLY A 343 -48.67 -31.12 -13.51
N THR A 344 -48.80 -31.57 -14.74
CA THR A 344 -50.06 -31.45 -15.49
C THR A 344 -50.44 -32.81 -16.04
N SER A 345 -51.66 -33.17 -15.69
CA SER A 345 -52.32 -34.43 -15.87
C SER A 345 -53.08 -34.47 -17.20
N GLY A 346 -52.83 -35.52 -17.98
CA GLY A 346 -53.81 -36.16 -18.87
C GLY A 346 -53.75 -35.82 -20.37
N PRO A 347 -54.38 -36.64 -21.25
CA PRO A 347 -54.57 -38.09 -21.16
C PRO A 347 -54.17 -38.86 -22.44
N LYS A 348 -53.80 -40.13 -22.21
CA LYS A 348 -53.91 -41.34 -23.06
C LYS A 348 -54.33 -41.17 -24.54
N LYS A 349 -53.45 -41.62 -25.45
CA LYS A 349 -53.86 -42.44 -26.61
C LYS A 349 -52.97 -43.68 -26.75
N LYS A 350 -53.62 -44.84 -26.68
CA LYS A 350 -53.08 -46.18 -26.96
C LYS A 350 -52.87 -46.36 -28.48
N LYS A 351 -51.75 -46.97 -28.86
CA LYS A 351 -51.55 -47.92 -29.99
C LYS A 351 -50.25 -48.67 -29.67
N LYS A 352 -50.24 -49.96 -29.26
CA LYS A 352 -50.30 -51.19 -30.11
C LYS A 352 -49.45 -50.98 -31.38
N THR A 353 -48.34 -51.67 -31.68
CA THR A 353 -47.99 -53.10 -31.57
C THR A 353 -46.56 -53.34 -32.14
N GLY A 354 -45.91 -54.46 -31.81
CA GLY A 354 -44.78 -55.10 -32.56
C GLY A 354 -43.43 -55.02 -31.81
N ILE A 355 -42.93 -56.06 -31.11
CA ILE A 355 -42.40 -57.38 -31.51
C ILE A 355 -41.09 -57.30 -32.33
N GLU A 356 -39.95 -57.57 -31.66
CA GLU A 356 -38.80 -58.43 -32.03
C GLU A 356 -37.64 -58.10 -31.04
N LYS A 357 -37.21 -58.99 -30.12
CA LYS A 357 -36.20 -60.06 -30.28
C LYS A 357 -35.02 -59.58 -31.14
N GLU A 358 -33.76 -59.61 -30.73
CA GLU A 358 -33.00 -60.77 -30.28
C GLU A 358 -31.58 -60.35 -29.83
N SER A 359 -30.92 -61.27 -29.10
CA SER A 359 -29.52 -61.42 -28.66
C SER A 359 -28.40 -60.66 -29.42
N ARG A 360 -27.17 -60.45 -28.89
CA ARG A 360 -26.29 -61.42 -28.23
C ARG A 360 -25.00 -60.73 -27.77
N ASP A 361 -24.36 -61.38 -26.80
CA ASP A 361 -23.03 -61.17 -26.24
C ASP A 361 -21.87 -61.09 -27.26
N HIS A 362 -20.79 -60.41 -26.87
CA HIS A 362 -19.38 -60.84 -26.86
C HIS A 362 -18.53 -59.64 -26.41
N SER A 363 -17.93 -59.71 -25.22
CA SER A 363 -16.53 -60.12 -24.95
C SER A 363 -15.49 -59.13 -25.43
#